data_AF-A0A817R6J3-F1
#
_entry.id   AF-A0A817R6J3-F1
#
_cell.length_a   1.000
_cell.length_b   1.000
_cell.length_c   1.000
_cell.angle_alpha   90.00
_cell.angle_beta   90.00
_cell.angle_gamma   90.00
#
_symmetry.space_group_name_H-M   'P 1'
#
loop_
_entity.id
_entity.type
_entity.pdbx_description
1 polymer ?
#
loop_
_entity_poly.entity_id
_entity_poly.type
_entity_poly.pdbx_seq_one_letter_code
_entity_poly.pdbx_strand_id
1 'polypeptide(L)'
;MRPVVEKLAANHQLLTGQRVLDSLFPYLKMYVEGKEVSIVERTNSVMNTSNMPVADYMTLSEYFRHMGDYVAMMANSTSPWSEALRKSCGRLAETSANSAYPTHLDTRLASFYERPARVRCLDNPEREGSLSIVGA
;
A
#
# COMPACT_ATOMS: atom_id res chain seq x y z
N MET A 1 -6.26 7.18 -7.43
CA MET A 1 -7.19 6.31 -6.68
C MET A 1 -8.12 5.66 -7.68
N ARG A 2 -8.18 4.33 -7.71
CA ARG A 2 -9.15 3.63 -8.55
C ARG A 2 -10.58 3.81 -8.04
N PRO A 3 -11.55 4.07 -8.93
CA PRO A 3 -12.93 4.33 -8.53
C PRO A 3 -13.59 3.05 -8.01
N VAL A 4 -14.47 3.17 -7.02
CA VAL A 4 -15.16 2.07 -6.32
C VAL A 4 -16.64 2.41 -6.19
N VAL A 5 -17.51 1.40 -6.01
CA VAL A 5 -18.95 1.62 -5.81
C VAL A 5 -19.18 2.31 -4.47
N GLU A 6 -18.66 1.72 -3.41
CA GLU A 6 -18.80 2.23 -2.05
C GLU A 6 -17.66 1.72 -1.13
N LYS A 7 -17.42 2.46 -0.05
CA LYS A 7 -16.55 2.02 1.05
C LYS A 7 -17.39 1.24 2.06
N LEU A 8 -16.91 0.05 2.42
CA LEU A 8 -17.55 -0.84 3.38
C LEU A 8 -16.83 -0.74 4.73
N ALA A 9 -17.56 -0.97 5.81
CA ALA A 9 -16.97 -1.09 7.14
C ALA A 9 -16.05 -2.32 7.23
N ALA A 10 -14.91 -2.16 7.88
CA ALA A 10 -14.03 -3.27 8.24
C ALA A 10 -14.66 -4.07 9.39
N ASN A 11 -15.15 -5.27 9.09
CA ASN A 11 -15.81 -6.17 10.04
C ASN A 11 -15.05 -7.51 10.22
N HIS A 12 -13.91 -7.68 9.54
CA HIS A 12 -13.04 -8.85 9.63
C HIS A 12 -11.65 -8.41 10.10
N GLN A 13 -11.14 -9.09 11.13
CA GLN A 13 -9.84 -8.79 11.70
C GLN A 13 -8.71 -9.32 10.80
N LEU A 14 -7.70 -8.48 10.55
CA LEU A 14 -6.44 -8.94 9.95
C LEU A 14 -5.66 -9.75 10.98
N LEU A 15 -5.58 -11.08 10.77
CA LEU A 15 -4.79 -11.96 11.61
C LEU A 15 -3.32 -11.86 11.20
N THR A 16 -2.57 -11.01 11.91
CA THR A 16 -1.16 -10.77 11.59
C THR A 16 -0.24 -11.92 11.99
N GLY A 17 -0.65 -12.73 12.98
CA GLY A 17 0.26 -13.66 13.66
C GLY A 17 1.46 -12.91 14.27
N GLN A 18 2.26 -13.54 15.12
CA GLN A 18 3.49 -12.91 15.65
C GLN A 18 4.59 -12.73 14.59
N ARG A 19 4.31 -12.90 13.30
CA ARG A 19 5.31 -13.06 12.24
C ARG A 19 5.04 -12.23 10.99
N VAL A 20 4.71 -10.95 11.16
CA VAL A 20 4.82 -9.95 10.07
C VAL A 20 6.23 -9.95 9.44
N LEU A 21 7.24 -10.46 10.16
CA LEU A 21 8.61 -10.70 9.69
C LEU A 21 8.75 -11.83 8.65
N ASP A 22 7.74 -12.67 8.44
CA ASP A 22 7.81 -13.83 7.53
C ASP A 22 7.78 -13.42 6.04
N SER A 23 7.20 -12.26 5.68
CA SER A 23 7.23 -11.77 4.29
C SER A 23 8.65 -11.47 3.77
N LEU A 24 9.65 -11.36 4.65
CA LEU A 24 11.04 -11.10 4.27
C LEU A 24 11.84 -12.38 3.97
N PHE A 25 11.29 -13.57 4.25
CA PHE A 25 12.00 -14.84 4.09
C PHE A 25 11.41 -15.69 2.96
N PRO A 26 12.08 -15.80 1.81
CA PRO A 26 11.57 -16.52 0.63
C PRO A 26 11.43 -18.04 0.80
N TYR A 27 11.89 -18.59 1.94
CA TYR A 27 11.85 -20.02 2.24
C TYR A 27 10.58 -20.45 2.98
N LEU A 28 9.72 -19.50 3.36
CA LEU A 28 8.51 -19.81 4.07
C LEU A 28 7.43 -20.30 3.13
N LYS A 29 6.78 -21.37 3.58
CA LYS A 29 5.71 -22.04 2.86
C LYS A 29 4.46 -22.03 3.74
N MET A 30 3.32 -21.86 3.10
CA MET A 30 2.02 -21.90 3.76
C MET A 30 1.15 -22.99 3.15
N TYR A 31 0.27 -23.57 3.97
CA TYR A 31 -0.73 -24.50 3.49
C TYR A 31 -2.00 -23.74 3.11
N VAL A 32 -2.36 -23.79 1.84
CA VAL A 32 -3.62 -23.23 1.34
C VAL A 32 -4.37 -24.35 0.65
N GLU A 33 -5.60 -24.63 1.10
CA GLU A 33 -6.45 -25.68 0.52
C GLU A 33 -5.76 -27.06 0.42
N GLY A 34 -4.93 -27.39 1.43
CA GLY A 34 -4.20 -28.66 1.50
C GLY A 34 -2.95 -28.74 0.62
N LYS A 35 -2.60 -27.68 -0.13
CA LYS A 35 -1.36 -27.60 -0.91
C LYS A 35 -0.34 -26.70 -0.22
N GLU A 36 0.91 -27.14 -0.25
CA GLU A 36 2.04 -26.36 0.23
C GLU A 36 2.44 -25.35 -0.87
N VAL A 37 2.29 -24.06 -0.58
CA VAL A 37 2.54 -22.97 -1.52
C VAL A 37 3.59 -22.03 -0.93
N SER A 38 4.53 -21.56 -1.75
CA SER A 38 5.52 -20.57 -1.32
C SER A 38 4.86 -19.22 -1.11
N ILE A 39 5.24 -18.51 -0.04
CA ILE A 39 4.75 -17.14 0.23
C ILE A 39 5.15 -16.19 -0.91
N VAL A 40 6.26 -16.47 -1.61
CA VAL A 40 6.78 -15.65 -2.72
C VAL A 40 5.80 -15.61 -3.89
N GLU A 41 5.03 -16.68 -4.14
CA GLU A 41 4.06 -16.71 -5.25
C GLU A 41 2.88 -15.74 -5.05
N ARG A 42 2.68 -15.27 -3.82
CA ARG A 42 1.61 -14.32 -3.44
C ARG A 42 2.14 -12.96 -2.99
N THR A 43 3.46 -12.77 -2.99
CA THR A 43 4.09 -11.54 -2.49
C THR A 43 4.70 -10.78 -3.64
N ASN A 44 4.21 -9.56 -3.89
CA ASN A 44 4.84 -8.62 -4.81
C ASN A 44 5.72 -7.66 -4.02
N SER A 45 7.04 -7.76 -4.23
CA SER A 45 7.99 -6.83 -3.63
C SER A 45 8.42 -5.78 -4.63
N VAL A 46 8.21 -4.51 -4.30
CA VAL A 46 8.66 -3.38 -5.11
C VAL A 46 9.86 -2.74 -4.39
N MET A 47 11.05 -2.93 -4.94
CA MET A 47 12.28 -2.42 -4.34
C MET A 47 12.63 -1.08 -4.98
N ASN A 48 12.34 0.03 -4.30
CA ASN A 48 12.81 1.34 -4.72
C ASN A 48 14.15 1.62 -4.04
N THR A 49 15.22 1.64 -4.84
CA THR A 49 16.51 2.15 -4.38
C THR A 49 16.44 3.68 -4.40
N SER A 50 17.18 4.35 -3.52
CA SER A 50 17.10 5.77 -3.14
C SER A 50 17.12 6.83 -4.26
N ASN A 51 17.19 6.44 -5.53
CA ASN A 51 17.33 7.31 -6.69
C ASN A 51 16.36 7.00 -7.85
N MET A 52 15.40 6.09 -7.68
CA MET A 52 14.40 5.74 -8.71
C MET A 52 13.06 6.48 -8.49
N PRO A 53 12.32 6.78 -9.58
CA PRO A 53 11.01 7.42 -9.48
C PRO A 53 10.09 6.56 -8.62
N VAL A 54 9.36 7.20 -7.70
CA VAL A 54 8.47 6.54 -6.76
C VAL A 54 7.43 5.75 -7.54
N ALA A 55 7.66 4.44 -7.71
CA ALA A 55 6.64 3.52 -8.17
C ALA A 55 5.46 3.65 -7.22
N ASP A 56 4.24 3.83 -7.73
CA ASP A 56 3.08 3.98 -6.87
C ASP A 56 2.65 2.61 -6.34
N TYR A 57 3.32 2.15 -5.28
CA TYR A 57 3.01 0.96 -4.50
C TYR A 57 1.53 0.84 -4.15
N MET A 58 0.88 1.99 -3.91
CA MET A 58 -0.54 2.06 -3.62
C MET A 58 -1.38 1.65 -4.83
N THR A 59 -0.99 2.05 -6.04
CA THR A 59 -1.72 1.71 -7.27
C THR A 59 -1.66 0.22 -7.58
N LEU A 60 -0.51 -0.43 -7.33
CA LEU A 60 -0.40 -1.89 -7.44
C LEU A 60 -1.31 -2.58 -6.41
N SER A 61 -1.32 -2.09 -5.17
CA SER A 61 -2.16 -2.66 -4.12
C SER A 61 -3.66 -2.45 -4.40
N GLU A 62 -4.04 -1.30 -4.95
CA GLU A 62 -5.39 -1.03 -5.45
C GLU A 62 -5.75 -1.98 -6.59
N TYR A 63 -4.83 -2.29 -7.51
CA TYR A 63 -5.06 -3.24 -8.59
C TYR A 63 -5.48 -4.61 -8.08
N PHE A 64 -4.72 -5.20 -7.15
CA PHE A 64 -5.05 -6.51 -6.57
C PHE A 64 -6.35 -6.47 -5.78
N ARG A 65 -6.59 -5.41 -4.99
CA ARG A 65 -7.86 -5.22 -4.31
C ARG A 65 -9.04 -5.19 -5.29
N HIS A 66 -8.87 -4.59 -6.46
CA HIS A 66 -9.91 -4.53 -7.49
C HIS A 66 -10.22 -5.88 -8.13
N MET A 67 -9.29 -6.85 -8.07
CA MET A 67 -9.56 -8.22 -8.52
C MET A 67 -10.42 -9.01 -7.53
N GLY A 68 -10.69 -8.46 -6.34
CA GLY A 68 -11.44 -9.11 -5.26
C GLY A 68 -10.56 -9.68 -4.15
N ASP A 69 -9.27 -9.35 -4.15
CA ASP A 69 -8.33 -9.86 -3.15
C ASP A 69 -8.29 -8.99 -1.89
N TYR A 70 -7.93 -9.63 -0.77
CA TYR A 70 -7.63 -8.95 0.50
C TYR A 70 -6.12 -8.69 0.58
N VAL A 71 -5.73 -7.46 0.31
CA VAL A 71 -4.32 -7.06 0.15
C VAL A 71 -3.80 -6.39 1.42
N ALA A 72 -2.64 -6.83 1.89
CA ALA A 72 -1.88 -6.13 2.92
C ALA A 72 -0.62 -5.51 2.29
N MET A 73 -0.51 -4.19 2.37
CA MET A 73 0.67 -3.43 1.91
C MET A 73 1.51 -3.06 3.12
N MET A 74 2.75 -3.56 3.14
CA MET A 74 3.77 -3.18 4.13
C MET A 74 4.69 -2.14 3.51
N ALA A 75 4.62 -0.90 4.01
CA ALA A 75 5.49 0.18 3.57
C ALA A 75 6.68 0.27 4.53
N ASN A 76 7.83 -0.27 4.13
CA ASN A 76 9.07 -0.13 4.88
C ASN A 76 9.64 1.29 4.65
N SER A 77 9.49 2.15 5.65
CA SER A 77 9.86 3.56 5.67
C SER A 77 9.09 4.46 4.70
N THR A 78 8.37 5.44 5.23
CA THR A 78 7.77 6.54 4.45
C THR A 78 8.74 7.72 4.22
N SER A 79 9.89 7.72 4.91
CA SER A 79 10.90 8.77 4.85
C SER A 79 11.52 9.04 3.46
N PRO A 80 11.78 8.03 2.60
CA PRO A 80 12.27 8.29 1.24
C PRO A 80 11.23 9.02 0.37
N TRP A 81 9.94 8.83 0.63
CA TRP A 81 8.86 9.51 -0.08
C TRP A 81 8.75 10.98 0.34
N SER A 82 8.87 11.28 1.63
CA SER A 82 8.88 12.67 2.12
C SER A 82 10.10 13.44 1.59
N GLU A 83 11.27 12.80 1.52
CA GLU A 83 12.49 13.41 0.98
C GLU A 83 12.40 13.64 -0.55
N ALA A 84 11.79 12.70 -1.29
CA ALA A 84 11.52 12.88 -2.72
C ALA A 84 10.54 14.03 -3.00
N LEU A 85 9.51 14.18 -2.16
CA LEU A 85 8.60 15.33 -2.20
C LEU A 85 9.35 16.63 -1.89
N ARG A 86 10.17 16.66 -0.83
CA ARG A 86 10.98 17.81 -0.44
C ARG A 86 11.88 18.29 -1.59
N LYS A 87 12.58 17.37 -2.24
CA LYS A 87 13.44 17.67 -3.41
C LYS A 87 12.65 18.20 -4.59
N SER A 88 11.47 17.63 -4.86
CA SER A 88 10.61 18.06 -5.97
C SER A 88 10.06 19.49 -5.75
N CYS A 89 9.60 19.79 -4.54
CA CYS A 89 9.12 21.13 -4.18
C CYS A 89 10.24 22.17 -4.22
N GLY A 90 11.45 21.80 -3.78
CA GLY A 90 12.64 22.65 -3.92
C GLY A 90 12.99 22.98 -5.38
N ARG A 91 12.82 22.02 -6.31
CA ARG A 91 13.01 22.26 -7.75
C ARG A 91 11.93 23.14 -8.36
N LEU A 92 10.71 23.08 -7.84
CA LEU A 92 9.56 23.86 -8.31
C LEU A 92 9.47 25.25 -7.66
N ALA A 93 10.39 25.58 -6.75
CA ALA A 93 10.37 26.83 -5.96
C ALA A 93 9.02 27.07 -5.25
N GLU A 94 8.36 25.98 -4.83
CA GLU A 94 7.11 26.07 -4.09
C GLU A 94 7.35 26.64 -2.68
N THR A 95 6.36 27.34 -2.14
CA THR A 95 6.42 27.84 -0.77
C THR A 95 6.54 26.67 0.20
N SER A 96 7.67 26.60 0.89
CA SER A 96 7.91 25.61 1.93
C SER A 96 7.28 26.04 3.25
N ALA A 97 6.84 25.04 4.01
CA ALA A 97 6.48 25.18 5.41
C ALA A 97 7.69 24.86 6.31
N ASN A 98 7.45 24.36 7.52
CA ASN A 98 8.51 23.93 8.45
C ASN A 98 9.42 22.86 7.82
N SER A 99 10.72 22.94 8.11
CA SER A 99 11.75 21.97 7.68
C SER A 99 11.89 21.75 6.15
N ALA A 100 11.52 22.75 5.34
CA ALA A 100 11.60 22.73 3.88
C ALA A 100 10.65 21.74 3.17
N TYR A 101 9.66 21.17 3.87
CA TYR A 101 8.61 20.36 3.27
C TYR A 101 7.51 21.23 2.63
N PRO A 102 6.79 20.71 1.62
CA PRO A 102 5.63 21.42 1.06
C PRO A 102 4.52 21.64 2.09
N THR A 103 3.83 22.77 1.99
CA THR A 103 2.62 23.09 2.78
C THR A 103 1.50 22.06 2.63
N HIS A 104 1.47 21.33 1.52
CA HIS A 104 0.47 20.32 1.20
C HIS A 104 0.90 18.88 1.56
N LEU A 105 1.98 18.71 2.33
CA LEU A 105 2.44 17.40 2.80
C LEU A 105 1.36 16.68 3.60
N ASP A 106 0.69 17.39 4.51
CA ASP A 106 -0.39 16.83 5.34
C ASP A 106 -1.56 16.35 4.49
N THR A 107 -1.96 17.13 3.48
CA THR A 107 -3.00 16.73 2.52
C THR A 107 -2.59 15.49 1.74
N ARG A 108 -1.33 15.39 1.30
CA ARG A 108 -0.83 14.20 0.59
C ARG A 108 -0.78 12.98 1.50
N LEU A 109 -0.34 13.13 2.74
CA LEU A 109 -0.34 12.06 3.74
C LEU A 109 -1.76 11.59 4.04
N ALA A 110 -2.69 12.51 4.31
CA ALA A 110 -4.10 12.19 4.52
C ALA A 110 -4.67 11.43 3.32
N SER A 111 -4.45 11.94 2.10
CA SER A 111 -4.90 11.27 0.87
C SER A 111 -4.27 9.89 0.67
N PHE A 112 -3.09 9.64 1.22
CA PHE A 112 -2.44 8.35 1.15
C PHE A 112 -3.05 7.37 2.17
N TYR A 113 -3.23 7.79 3.42
CA TYR A 113 -3.78 6.95 4.49
C TYR A 113 -5.30 6.75 4.42
N GLU A 114 -6.03 7.54 3.64
CA GLU A 114 -7.48 7.38 3.41
C GLU A 114 -7.84 6.43 2.26
N ARG A 115 -6.87 6.06 1.41
CA ARG A 115 -7.05 5.14 0.29
C ARG A 115 -7.29 3.68 0.71
N PRO A 116 -6.58 3.13 1.72
CA PRO A 116 -6.82 1.79 2.24
C PRO A 116 -8.21 1.69 2.85
N ALA A 117 -9.04 0.86 2.27
CA ALA A 117 -10.37 0.57 2.76
C ALA A 117 -10.86 -0.75 2.17
N ARG A 118 -11.81 -1.39 2.87
CA ARG A 118 -12.67 -2.39 2.26
C ARG A 118 -13.66 -1.68 1.34
N VAL A 119 -13.81 -2.19 0.12
CA VAL A 119 -14.66 -1.58 -0.89
C VAL A 119 -15.43 -2.62 -1.69
N ARG A 120 -16.55 -2.20 -2.26
CA ARG A 120 -17.18 -2.90 -3.38
C ARG A 120 -16.62 -2.39 -4.69
N CYS A 121 -16.11 -3.29 -5.53
CA CYS A 121 -15.51 -2.96 -6.82
C CYS A 121 -16.60 -2.62 -7.84
N LEU A 122 -16.26 -1.76 -8.83
CA LEU A 122 -17.20 -1.32 -9.88
C LEU A 122 -17.54 -2.38 -10.93
N ASP A 123 -16.78 -3.48 -10.98
CA ASP A 123 -16.97 -4.51 -12.01
C ASP A 123 -18.12 -5.46 -11.70
N ASN A 124 -18.63 -6.07 -12.77
CA ASN A 124 -19.55 -7.21 -12.76
C ASN A 124 -18.75 -8.46 -13.16
N PRO A 125 -18.66 -9.55 -12.36
CA PRO A 125 -19.41 -9.86 -11.14
C PRO A 125 -19.05 -8.96 -9.95
N GLU A 126 -20.04 -8.75 -9.07
CA GLU A 126 -19.84 -8.02 -7.82
C GLU A 126 -18.71 -8.65 -7.02
N ARG A 127 -17.66 -7.87 -6.78
CA ARG A 127 -16.47 -8.29 -6.04
C ARG A 127 -16.20 -7.32 -4.91
N GLU A 128 -15.84 -7.87 -3.77
CA GLU A 128 -15.36 -7.12 -2.62
C GLU A 128 -13.85 -7.32 -2.48
N GLY A 129 -13.14 -6.26 -2.12
CA GLY A 129 -11.72 -6.34 -1.83
C GLY A 129 -11.39 -5.46 -0.64
N SER A 130 -10.28 -5.75 0.03
CA SER A 130 -9.73 -4.86 1.06
C SER A 130 -8.29 -4.51 0.77
N LEU A 131 -7.91 -3.30 1.20
CA LEU A 131 -6.52 -2.90 1.27
C LEU A 131 -6.26 -2.44 2.69
N SER A 132 -5.29 -3.08 3.34
CA SER A 132 -4.76 -2.69 4.63
C SER A 132 -3.33 -2.18 4.45
N ILE A 133 -3.01 -1.03 5.04
CA ILE A 133 -1.64 -0.50 5.05
C ILE A 133 -1.05 -0.64 6.44
N VAL A 134 0.18 -1.14 6.48
CA VAL A 134 1.04 -1.12 7.65
C VAL A 134 2.26 -0.27 7.29
N GLY A 135 2.35 0.91 7.88
CA GLY A 135 3.54 1.77 7.76
C GLY A 135 4.50 1.50 8.90
N ALA A 136 5.80 1.46 8.59
CA ALA A 136 6.90 1.47 9.56
C ALA A 136 7.55 2.86 9.64
#